data_AF-A0A925DUR7-F1
#
_entry.id   AF-A0A925DUR7-F1
#
_cell.length_a   1.000
_cell.length_b   1.000
_cell.length_c   1.000
_cell.angle_alpha   90.00
_cell.angle_beta   90.00
_cell.angle_gamma   90.00
#
_symmetry.space_group_name_H-M   'P 1'
#
loop_
_entity.id
_entity.type
_entity.pdbx_description
1 polymer ?
#
loop_
_entity_poly.entity_id
_entity_poly.type
_entity_poly.pdbx_seq_one_letter_code
_entity_poly.pdbx_strand_id
1 'polypeptide(L)'
;MKTTKKTKPQKLTNTELAESFVFPHGLSKKEKEQADKLFWEERKKLLSQMTNKQLLLSRLLQLKYQIEDYLKEPSYNEDYSFSTVLKRYLDIIGRKKKDFAKEIDVHETKLSQILTNRVEPNEKMMIRLELHSSNLFPAMYWFKLLEKKREFELVHDNAIRKEESKNVTNRLELSY
;
A
#
# COMPACT_ATOMS: atom_id res chain seq x y z
N MET A 1 21.41 -6.54 57.52
CA MET A 1 20.79 -6.90 56.23
C MET A 1 19.28 -6.91 56.38
N LYS A 2 18.55 -5.98 55.76
CA LYS A 2 17.10 -6.11 55.51
C LYS A 2 16.87 -5.85 54.02
N THR A 3 16.52 -6.91 53.32
CA THR A 3 16.37 -6.99 51.87
C THR A 3 15.12 -6.25 51.40
N THR A 4 15.28 -5.32 50.46
CA THR A 4 14.19 -4.73 49.67
C THR A 4 13.59 -5.79 48.73
N LYS A 5 12.33 -6.18 48.96
CA LYS A 5 11.56 -7.00 48.00
C LYS A 5 11.13 -6.11 46.83
N LYS A 6 11.74 -6.30 45.66
CA LYS A 6 11.24 -5.76 44.38
C LYS A 6 9.91 -6.44 44.05
N THR A 7 8.82 -5.67 43.98
CA THR A 7 7.51 -6.12 43.48
C THR A 7 7.58 -6.35 41.97
N LYS A 8 7.15 -7.53 41.50
CA LYS A 8 7.06 -7.86 40.07
C LYS A 8 5.91 -7.06 39.43
N PRO A 9 6.07 -6.55 38.18
CA PRO A 9 4.97 -5.88 37.48
C PRO A 9 3.88 -6.90 37.16
N GLN A 10 2.63 -6.59 37.56
CA GLN A 10 1.46 -7.38 37.18
C GLN A 10 1.28 -7.29 35.65
N LYS A 11 1.12 -8.45 35.00
CA LYS A 11 0.84 -8.51 33.56
C LYS A 11 -0.63 -8.14 33.35
N LEU A 12 -0.87 -6.98 32.75
CA LEU A 12 -2.20 -6.55 32.29
C LEU A 12 -2.72 -7.53 31.24
N THR A 13 -4.01 -7.82 31.28
CA THR A 13 -4.72 -8.65 30.29
C THR A 13 -4.78 -7.95 28.93
N ASN A 14 -4.97 -8.70 27.84
CA ASN A 14 -5.08 -8.13 26.49
C ASN A 14 -6.22 -7.10 26.37
N THR A 15 -7.29 -7.28 27.16
CA THR A 15 -8.41 -6.34 27.29
C THR A 15 -8.00 -5.06 28.00
N GLU A 16 -7.29 -5.16 29.13
CA GLU A 16 -6.79 -3.99 29.87
C GLU A 16 -5.72 -3.23 29.07
N LEU A 17 -4.89 -3.94 28.29
CA LEU A 17 -3.96 -3.33 27.35
C LEU A 17 -4.73 -2.56 26.26
N ALA A 18 -5.72 -3.16 25.63
CA ALA A 18 -6.55 -2.50 24.61
C ALA A 18 -7.27 -1.24 25.15
N GLU A 19 -7.79 -1.30 26.38
CA GLU A 19 -8.40 -0.16 27.07
C GLU A 19 -7.39 0.91 27.48
N SER A 20 -6.13 0.53 27.76
CA SER A 20 -5.07 1.47 28.12
C SER A 20 -4.46 2.22 26.93
N PHE A 21 -4.51 1.65 25.72
CA PHE A 21 -3.88 2.23 24.51
C PHE A 21 -4.84 3.05 23.64
N VAL A 22 -6.15 2.96 23.87
CA VAL A 22 -7.15 3.82 23.23
C VAL A 22 -7.61 4.83 24.27
N PHE A 23 -7.16 6.09 24.16
CA PHE A 23 -7.57 7.15 25.07
C PHE A 23 -9.08 7.07 25.35
N PRO A 24 -9.51 6.71 26.57
CA PRO A 24 -10.92 6.49 26.83
C PRO A 24 -11.65 7.83 26.69
N HIS A 25 -12.65 7.87 25.80
CA HIS A 25 -13.41 9.07 25.48
C HIS A 25 -14.19 9.65 26.67
N GLY A 26 -14.23 8.98 27.83
CA GLY A 26 -14.93 9.42 29.04
C GLY A 26 -16.47 9.39 28.94
N LEU A 27 -17.04 9.25 27.74
CA LEU A 27 -18.48 9.20 27.48
C LEU A 27 -19.12 7.90 27.99
N SER A 28 -20.31 8.00 28.59
CA SER A 28 -21.19 6.85 28.81
C SER A 28 -21.65 6.24 27.47
N LYS A 29 -22.18 5.01 27.49
CA LYS A 29 -22.63 4.32 26.28
C LYS A 29 -23.67 5.13 25.48
N LYS A 30 -24.60 5.81 26.17
CA LYS A 30 -25.63 6.65 25.54
C LYS A 30 -25.04 7.93 24.95
N GLU A 31 -24.12 8.57 25.66
CA GLU A 31 -23.45 9.79 25.17
C GLU A 31 -22.54 9.48 23.99
N LYS A 32 -21.89 8.30 23.97
CA LYS A 32 -21.13 7.82 22.82
C LYS A 32 -22.02 7.60 21.60
N GLU A 33 -23.15 6.90 21.75
CA GLU A 33 -24.08 6.67 20.64
C GLU A 33 -24.64 7.99 20.08
N GLN A 34 -24.86 8.99 20.92
CA GLN A 34 -25.27 10.33 20.49
C GLN A 34 -24.12 11.08 19.81
N ALA A 35 -22.92 11.05 20.37
CA ALA A 35 -21.74 11.67 19.78
C ALA A 35 -21.41 11.07 18.41
N ASP A 36 -21.44 9.75 18.27
CA ASP A 36 -21.17 9.04 17.01
C ASP A 36 -22.20 9.43 15.93
N LYS A 37 -23.48 9.56 16.30
CA LYS A 37 -24.53 10.06 15.39
C LYS A 37 -24.25 11.50 14.94
N LEU A 38 -23.93 12.40 15.86
CA LEU A 38 -23.60 13.78 15.54
C LEU A 38 -22.35 13.88 14.65
N PHE A 39 -21.30 13.11 14.95
CA PHE A 39 -20.11 13.00 14.11
C PHE A 39 -20.44 12.51 12.70
N TRP A 40 -21.30 11.49 12.59
CA TRP A 40 -21.73 10.98 11.30
C TRP A 40 -22.52 12.01 10.49
N GLU A 41 -23.42 12.74 11.14
CA GLU A 41 -24.21 13.80 10.51
C GLU A 41 -23.32 14.95 10.00
N GLU A 42 -22.38 15.43 10.82
CA GLU A 42 -21.43 16.46 10.41
C GLU A 42 -20.50 15.97 9.29
N ARG A 43 -20.02 14.73 9.38
CA ARG A 43 -19.24 14.10 8.30
C ARG A 43 -20.06 14.03 7.01
N LYS A 44 -21.34 13.69 7.10
CA LYS A 44 -22.24 13.63 5.93
C LYS A 44 -22.45 15.02 5.32
N LYS A 45 -22.58 16.07 6.12
CA LYS A 45 -22.65 17.46 5.64
C LYS A 45 -21.37 17.85 4.90
N LEU A 46 -20.20 17.60 5.49
CA LEU A 46 -18.91 17.87 4.84
C LEU A 46 -18.79 17.11 3.51
N LEU A 47 -19.14 15.83 3.48
CA LEU A 47 -19.13 15.02 2.26
C LEU A 47 -20.10 15.54 1.19
N SER A 48 -21.27 16.05 1.59
CA SER A 48 -22.26 16.63 0.66
C SER A 48 -21.82 17.97 0.05
N GLN A 49 -20.89 18.66 0.72
CA GLN A 49 -20.35 19.95 0.29
C GLN A 49 -19.04 19.80 -0.52
N MET A 50 -18.45 18.59 -0.58
CA MET A 50 -17.25 18.36 -1.37
C MET A 50 -17.55 18.40 -2.87
N THR A 51 -16.75 19.17 -3.60
CA THR A 51 -16.77 19.14 -5.07
C THR A 51 -16.20 17.81 -5.59
N ASN A 52 -16.60 17.40 -6.78
CA ASN A 52 -16.07 16.20 -7.44
C ASN A 52 -14.52 16.21 -7.54
N LYS A 53 -13.91 17.38 -7.73
CA LYS A 53 -12.45 17.55 -7.77
C LYS A 53 -11.80 17.28 -6.40
N GLN A 54 -12.41 17.75 -5.31
CA GLN A 54 -11.92 17.49 -3.95
C GLN A 54 -12.05 16.01 -3.58
N LEU A 55 -13.15 15.37 -3.98
CA LEU A 55 -13.34 13.93 -3.77
C LEU A 55 -12.29 13.11 -4.54
N LEU A 56 -12.03 13.47 -5.79
CA LEU A 56 -10.98 12.86 -6.61
C LEU A 56 -9.61 13.00 -5.95
N LEU A 57 -9.24 14.23 -5.57
CA LEU A 57 -7.96 14.51 -4.91
C LEU A 57 -7.80 13.71 -3.60
N SER A 58 -8.85 13.67 -2.77
CA SER A 58 -8.86 12.90 -1.52
C SER A 58 -8.59 11.41 -1.75
N ARG A 59 -9.27 10.81 -2.74
CA ARG A 59 -9.05 9.40 -3.11
C ARG A 59 -7.66 9.13 -3.65
N LEU A 60 -7.12 10.04 -4.46
CA LEU A 60 -5.76 9.91 -4.98
C LEU A 60 -4.71 10.04 -3.87
N LEU A 61 -4.90 10.98 -2.93
CA LEU A 61 -4.03 11.12 -1.75
C LEU A 61 -4.09 9.87 -0.86
N GLN A 62 -5.29 9.31 -0.66
CA GLN A 62 -5.45 8.05 0.07
C GLN A 62 -4.62 6.93 -0.60
N LEU A 63 -4.76 6.76 -1.91
CA LEU A 63 -3.97 5.77 -2.65
C LEU A 63 -2.47 6.03 -2.51
N LYS A 64 -2.03 7.30 -2.58
CA LYS A 64 -0.62 7.68 -2.42
C LYS A 64 -0.07 7.25 -1.06
N TYR A 65 -0.74 7.59 0.03
CA TYR A 65 -0.28 7.21 1.37
C TYR A 65 -0.26 5.71 1.58
N GLN A 66 -1.24 4.98 1.04
CA GLN A 66 -1.25 3.52 1.10
C GLN A 66 -0.08 2.89 0.32
N ILE A 67 0.29 3.46 -0.83
CA ILE A 67 1.50 3.04 -1.55
C ILE A 67 2.75 3.36 -0.71
N GLU A 68 2.85 4.56 -0.16
CA GLU A 68 4.01 4.98 0.66
C GLU A 68 4.22 4.09 1.87
N ASP A 69 3.13 3.69 2.54
CA ASP A 69 3.20 2.78 3.69
C ASP A 69 3.59 1.37 3.25
N TYR A 70 2.98 0.83 2.20
CA TYR A 70 3.37 -0.48 1.65
C TYR A 70 4.83 -0.52 1.21
N LEU A 71 5.35 0.55 0.60
CA LEU A 71 6.75 0.59 0.15
C LEU A 71 7.76 0.54 1.30
N LYS A 72 7.35 0.81 2.55
CA LYS A 72 8.17 0.64 3.76
C LYS A 72 8.12 -0.80 4.30
N GLU A 73 7.12 -1.59 3.91
CA GLU A 73 6.99 -2.98 4.38
C GLU A 73 8.05 -3.87 3.72
N PRO A 74 8.66 -4.82 4.44
CA PRO A 74 9.70 -5.68 3.88
C PRO A 74 9.12 -6.75 2.93
N SER A 75 7.90 -7.23 3.21
CA SER A 75 7.27 -8.33 2.47
C SER A 75 6.50 -7.86 1.24
N TYR A 76 6.47 -8.70 0.21
CA TYR A 76 5.60 -8.51 -0.95
C TYR A 76 4.14 -8.80 -0.63
N ASN A 77 3.24 -7.95 -1.12
CA ASN A 77 1.80 -8.12 -1.07
C ASN A 77 1.18 -7.89 -2.45
N GLU A 78 0.47 -8.90 -2.98
CA GLU A 78 -0.18 -8.86 -4.29
C GLU A 78 -1.29 -7.79 -4.38
N ASP A 79 -1.94 -7.43 -3.26
CA ASP A 79 -2.94 -6.36 -3.20
C ASP A 79 -2.34 -4.97 -3.51
N TYR A 80 -1.01 -4.88 -3.42
CA TYR A 80 -0.23 -3.72 -3.78
C TYR A 80 0.72 -3.99 -4.96
N SER A 81 0.48 -5.04 -5.75
CA SER A 81 1.23 -5.23 -6.99
C SER A 81 1.00 -4.06 -7.94
N PHE A 82 1.96 -3.80 -8.85
CA PHE A 82 1.86 -2.74 -9.85
C PHE A 82 0.48 -2.75 -10.56
N SER A 83 0.03 -3.94 -10.97
CA SER A 83 -1.22 -4.11 -11.70
C SER A 83 -2.44 -3.76 -10.86
N THR A 84 -2.44 -4.11 -9.56
CA THR A 84 -3.52 -3.83 -8.62
C THR A 84 -3.59 -2.33 -8.30
N VAL A 85 -2.45 -1.70 -8.04
CA VAL A 85 -2.37 -0.25 -7.82
C VAL A 85 -2.82 0.51 -9.06
N LEU A 86 -2.41 0.08 -10.26
CA LEU A 86 -2.84 0.71 -11.51
C LEU A 86 -4.36 0.59 -11.72
N LYS A 87 -4.98 -0.57 -11.45
CA LYS A 87 -6.46 -0.71 -11.50
C LYS A 87 -7.15 0.28 -10.58
N ARG A 88 -6.70 0.36 -9.32
CA ARG A 88 -7.24 1.29 -8.32
C ARG A 88 -7.09 2.74 -8.79
N TYR A 89 -5.97 3.09 -9.40
CA TYR A 89 -5.78 4.41 -10.00
C TYR A 89 -6.81 4.70 -11.10
N LEU A 90 -7.02 3.77 -12.05
CA LEU A 90 -8.03 3.88 -13.11
C LEU A 90 -9.45 4.05 -12.54
N ASP A 91 -9.78 3.28 -11.51
CA ASP A 91 -11.07 3.32 -10.84
C ASP A 91 -11.32 4.67 -10.16
N ILE A 92 -10.28 5.25 -9.52
CA ILE A 92 -10.36 6.57 -8.86
C ILE A 92 -10.61 7.69 -9.88
N ILE A 93 -9.88 7.68 -11.00
CA ILE A 93 -10.05 8.69 -12.06
C ILE A 93 -11.28 8.46 -12.93
N GLY A 94 -11.96 7.31 -12.78
CA GLY A 94 -13.19 6.98 -13.50
C GLY A 94 -13.00 6.88 -15.02
N ARG A 95 -11.80 6.50 -15.50
CA ARG A 95 -11.48 6.41 -16.93
C ARG A 95 -11.64 4.99 -17.45
N LYS A 96 -12.25 4.86 -18.63
CA LYS A 96 -12.29 3.58 -19.34
C LYS A 96 -10.89 3.25 -19.85
N LYS A 97 -10.55 1.96 -19.84
CA LYS A 97 -9.25 1.43 -20.30
C LYS A 97 -8.82 1.99 -21.67
N LYS A 98 -9.75 2.02 -22.64
CA LYS A 98 -9.49 2.51 -24.00
C LYS A 98 -9.11 3.99 -24.05
N ASP A 99 -9.77 4.81 -23.24
CA ASP A 99 -9.52 6.26 -23.21
C ASP A 99 -8.20 6.53 -22.49
N PHE A 100 -8.00 5.88 -21.34
CA PHE A 100 -6.75 5.97 -20.60
C PHE A 100 -5.53 5.52 -21.43
N ALA A 101 -5.65 4.42 -22.16
CA ALA A 101 -4.61 3.94 -23.07
C ALA A 101 -4.15 5.02 -24.05
N LYS A 102 -5.09 5.80 -24.61
CA LYS A 102 -4.77 6.92 -25.50
C LYS A 102 -4.13 8.09 -24.74
N GLU A 103 -4.64 8.43 -23.56
CA GLU A 103 -4.13 9.52 -22.71
C GLU A 103 -2.65 9.32 -22.35
N ILE A 104 -2.22 8.08 -22.13
CA ILE A 104 -0.81 7.73 -21.83
C ILE A 104 -0.06 7.14 -23.02
N ASP A 105 -0.57 7.26 -24.25
CA ASP A 105 0.09 6.78 -25.48
C ASP A 105 0.55 5.29 -25.40
N VAL A 106 -0.28 4.43 -24.82
CA VAL A 106 -0.03 2.98 -24.71
C VAL A 106 -1.07 2.23 -25.53
N HIS A 107 -0.64 1.20 -26.27
CA HIS A 107 -1.57 0.35 -27.00
C HIS A 107 -2.55 -0.35 -26.04
N GLU A 108 -3.84 -0.37 -26.36
CA GLU A 108 -4.89 -0.90 -25.46
C GLU A 108 -4.63 -2.35 -25.03
N THR A 109 -4.19 -3.21 -25.96
CA THR A 109 -3.81 -4.60 -25.65
C THR A 109 -2.67 -4.68 -24.64
N LYS A 110 -1.65 -3.82 -24.79
CA LYS A 110 -0.50 -3.80 -23.86
C LYS A 110 -0.95 -3.35 -22.47
N LEU A 111 -1.76 -2.30 -22.38
CA LEU A 111 -2.35 -1.87 -21.12
C LEU A 111 -3.18 -3.00 -20.48
N SER A 112 -3.96 -3.74 -21.28
CA SER A 112 -4.75 -4.88 -20.80
C SER A 112 -3.88 -6.01 -20.24
N GLN A 113 -2.75 -6.31 -20.89
CA GLN A 113 -1.80 -7.31 -20.42
C GLN A 113 -1.12 -6.87 -19.12
N ILE A 114 -0.76 -5.59 -19.00
CA ILE A 114 -0.19 -5.02 -17.77
C ILE A 114 -1.19 -5.08 -16.62
N LEU A 115 -2.44 -4.69 -16.84
CA LEU A 115 -3.51 -4.78 -15.83
C LEU A 115 -3.78 -6.24 -15.41
N THR A 116 -3.49 -7.22 -16.25
CA THR A 116 -3.64 -8.65 -15.93
C THR A 116 -2.34 -9.30 -15.47
N ASN A 117 -1.30 -8.50 -15.17
CA ASN A 117 0.01 -8.97 -14.71
C ASN A 117 0.69 -9.97 -15.67
N ARG A 118 0.33 -9.93 -16.97
CA ARG A 118 0.91 -10.80 -18.02
C ARG A 118 2.18 -10.24 -18.64
N VAL A 119 2.32 -8.92 -18.61
CA VAL A 119 3.46 -8.19 -19.19
C VAL A 119 3.84 -7.09 -18.21
N GLU A 120 5.14 -6.91 -17.99
CA GLU A 120 5.64 -5.83 -17.15
C GLU A 120 5.56 -4.47 -17.88
N PRO A 121 5.26 -3.39 -17.14
CA PRO A 121 5.36 -2.03 -17.66
C PRO A 121 6.83 -1.67 -17.93
N ASN A 122 7.07 -0.77 -18.89
CA ASN A 122 8.39 -0.18 -19.09
C ASN A 122 8.53 1.16 -18.35
N GLU A 123 9.75 1.66 -18.20
CA GLU A 123 10.04 2.94 -17.54
C GLU A 123 9.28 4.12 -18.17
N LYS A 124 9.18 4.13 -19.51
CA LYS A 124 8.40 5.14 -20.24
C LYS A 124 6.96 5.21 -19.75
N MET A 125 6.33 4.07 -19.49
CA MET A 125 4.97 4.03 -18.93
C MET A 125 4.93 4.60 -17.51
N MET A 126 5.92 4.31 -16.67
CA MET A 126 5.98 4.85 -15.30
C MET A 126 6.08 6.39 -15.31
N ILE A 127 6.92 6.95 -16.18
CA ILE A 127 7.03 8.40 -16.37
C ILE A 127 5.71 9.01 -16.86
N ARG A 128 5.03 8.35 -17.80
CA ARG A 128 3.72 8.81 -18.28
C ARG A 128 2.64 8.77 -17.20
N LEU A 129 2.67 7.78 -16.31
CA LEU A 129 1.77 7.71 -15.15
C LEU A 129 2.04 8.85 -14.16
N GLU A 130 3.31 9.17 -13.90
CA GLU A 130 3.69 10.34 -13.11
C GLU A 130 3.11 11.62 -13.67
N LEU A 131 3.38 11.91 -14.95
CA LEU A 131 2.89 13.10 -15.64
C LEU A 131 1.36 13.17 -15.66
N HIS A 132 0.69 12.07 -15.99
CA HIS A 132 -0.77 11.99 -16.00
C HIS A 132 -1.37 12.24 -14.61
N SER A 133 -0.67 11.85 -13.54
CA SER A 133 -1.09 12.09 -12.17
C SER A 133 -0.74 13.48 -11.62
N SER A 134 -0.26 14.41 -12.45
CA SER A 134 0.26 15.71 -12.00
C SER A 134 1.36 15.56 -10.94
N ASN A 135 2.25 14.59 -11.13
CA ASN A 135 3.38 14.24 -10.25
C ASN A 135 2.98 13.76 -8.85
N LEU A 136 1.71 13.40 -8.63
CA LEU A 136 1.25 12.89 -7.35
C LEU A 136 1.81 11.50 -7.03
N PHE A 137 2.01 10.68 -8.07
CA PHE A 137 2.68 9.38 -7.99
C PHE A 137 3.97 9.44 -8.82
N PRO A 138 5.13 9.75 -8.20
CA PRO A 138 6.41 9.76 -8.90
C PRO A 138 6.68 8.43 -9.62
N ALA A 139 7.40 8.44 -10.75
CA ALA A 139 7.80 7.24 -11.48
C ALA A 139 8.52 6.23 -10.57
N MET A 140 9.26 6.74 -9.58
CA MET A 140 9.92 5.94 -8.56
C MET A 140 8.96 5.08 -7.73
N TYR A 141 7.72 5.53 -7.49
CA TYR A 141 6.73 4.73 -6.76
C TYR A 141 6.33 3.53 -7.60
N TRP A 142 5.98 3.78 -8.86
CA TRP A 142 5.65 2.74 -9.84
C TRP A 142 6.78 1.73 -10.04
N PHE A 143 8.02 2.21 -10.11
CA PHE A 143 9.21 1.38 -10.20
C PHE A 143 9.36 0.49 -8.97
N LYS A 144 9.31 1.06 -7.76
CA LYS A 144 9.45 0.28 -6.51
C LYS A 144 8.35 -0.77 -6.34
N LEU A 145 7.12 -0.48 -6.78
CA LEU A 145 6.02 -1.45 -6.77
C LEU A 145 6.32 -2.66 -7.68
N LEU A 146 6.97 -2.42 -8.83
CA LEU A 146 7.42 -3.49 -9.72
C LEU A 146 8.58 -4.28 -9.10
N GLU A 147 9.58 -3.59 -8.55
CA GLU A 147 10.76 -4.23 -7.95
C GLU A 147 10.39 -5.09 -6.73
N LYS A 148 9.43 -4.68 -5.91
CA LYS A 148 8.92 -5.51 -4.79
C LYS A 148 8.49 -6.90 -5.23
N LYS A 149 7.85 -7.01 -6.39
CA LYS A 149 7.44 -8.29 -6.96
C LYS A 149 8.65 -9.09 -7.43
N ARG A 150 9.57 -8.44 -8.17
CA ARG A 150 10.79 -9.08 -8.68
C ARG A 150 11.70 -9.59 -7.57
N GLU A 151 11.88 -8.80 -6.50
CA GLU A 151 12.60 -9.20 -5.30
C GLU A 151 11.98 -10.45 -4.68
N PHE A 152 10.66 -10.48 -4.54
CA PHE A 152 9.95 -11.64 -4.01
C PHE A 152 10.14 -12.88 -4.89
N GLU A 153 9.96 -12.76 -6.21
CA GLU A 153 10.18 -13.86 -7.15
C GLU A 153 11.63 -14.37 -7.10
N LEU A 154 12.61 -13.47 -7.13
CA LEU A 154 14.04 -13.79 -7.02
C LEU A 154 14.39 -14.49 -5.71
N VAL A 155 13.80 -14.05 -4.60
CA VAL A 155 14.03 -14.65 -3.27
C VAL A 155 13.41 -16.04 -3.17
N HIS A 156 12.35 -16.36 -3.90
CA HIS A 156 11.65 -17.65 -3.79
C HIS A 156 11.95 -18.62 -4.94
N ASP A 157 12.70 -18.20 -5.96
CA ASP A 157 13.06 -19.07 -7.09
C ASP A 157 14.20 -20.05 -6.75
N ASN A 158 13.82 -21.17 -6.13
CA ASN A 158 14.75 -22.26 -5.83
C ASN A 158 15.13 -23.09 -7.07
N ALA A 159 14.33 -23.02 -8.14
CA ALA A 159 14.59 -23.78 -9.36
C ALA A 159 15.78 -23.18 -10.10
N ILE A 160 15.75 -21.87 -10.35
CA ILE A 160 16.86 -21.13 -10.94
C ILE A 160 18.11 -21.27 -10.08
N ARG A 161 18.00 -21.16 -8.75
CA ARG A 161 19.16 -21.37 -7.86
C ARG A 161 19.79 -22.74 -8.05
N LYS A 162 19.00 -23.80 -8.14
CA LYS A 162 19.51 -25.16 -8.33
C LYS A 162 20.20 -25.31 -9.68
N GLU A 163 19.62 -24.72 -10.72
CA GLU A 163 20.20 -24.69 -12.07
C GLU A 163 21.55 -23.96 -12.08
N GLU A 164 21.57 -22.71 -11.64
CA GLU A 164 22.75 -21.84 -11.65
C GLU A 164 23.83 -22.28 -10.67
N SER A 165 23.47 -23.00 -9.61
CA SER A 165 24.44 -23.52 -8.64
C SER A 165 25.53 -24.40 -9.26
N LYS A 166 25.23 -25.02 -10.42
CA LYS A 166 26.17 -25.86 -11.19
C LYS A 166 27.18 -25.04 -11.98
N ASN A 167 26.84 -23.79 -12.31
CA ASN A 167 27.68 -22.87 -13.07
C ASN A 167 28.70 -22.15 -12.18
N VAL A 168 28.55 -22.22 -10.85
CA VAL A 168 29.46 -21.60 -9.88
C VAL A 168 30.50 -22.60 -9.40
N THR A 169 31.76 -22.37 -9.78
CA THR A 169 32.93 -23.10 -9.26
C THR A 169 33.69 -22.26 -8.23
N ASN A 170 34.36 -22.90 -7.27
CA ASN A 170 35.13 -22.24 -6.20
C ASN A 170 34.30 -21.27 -5.32
N ARG A 171 33.31 -21.81 -4.61
CA ARG A 171 32.47 -21.01 -3.69
C ARG A 171 33.30 -20.50 -2.51
N LEU A 172 33.06 -19.27 -2.10
CA LEU A 172 33.67 -18.70 -0.90
C LEU A 172 33.20 -19.48 0.34
N GLU A 173 34.13 -20.13 1.03
CA GLU A 173 33.88 -20.74 2.33
C GLU A 173 34.04 -19.66 3.40
N LEU A 174 32.92 -19.08 3.82
CA LEU A 174 32.89 -18.07 4.88
C LEU A 174 32.51 -18.76 6.19
N SER A 175 33.44 -18.84 7.14
CA SER A 175 33.15 -19.16 8.53
C SER A 175 32.92 -17.86 9.31
N TYR A 176 31.77 -17.74 9.99
CA TYR A 176 31.46 -16.70 10.97
C TYR A 176 31.36 -17.32 12.37
#